data_AF-A0A9W9I0I5-F1
#
_entry.id   AF-A0A9W9I0I5-F1
#
_cell.length_a   1.000
_cell.length_b   1.000
_cell.length_c   1.000
_cell.angle_alpha   90.00
_cell.angle_beta   90.00
_cell.angle_gamma   90.00
#
_symmetry.space_group_name_H-M   'P 1'
#
loop_
_entity.id
_entity.type
_entity.pdbx_description
1 polymer ?
#
loop_
_entity_poly.entity_id
_entity_poly.type
_entity_poly.pdbx_seq_one_letter_code
_entity_poly.pdbx_strand_id
1 'polypeptide(L)'
;MDLVRGGYLYVKISAPYRVSTLAPGYEDLKSLVRALFDANPRQILWESDWPHTPLMKVWTREEALQETPYLEVDDLAWLEKLRSWVSDEEWHAMMVLNPQGLYMTGSAEMLAGQIDSKIVNDA
;
A
#
# COMPACT_ATOMS: atom_id res chain seq x y z
N MET A 1 15.62 7.42 -5.31
CA MET A 1 15.16 6.37 -4.38
C MET A 1 15.64 6.56 -2.94
N ASP A 2 16.44 7.60 -2.64
CA ASP A 2 17.12 7.72 -1.35
C ASP A 2 16.19 7.88 -0.14
N LEU A 3 15.00 8.47 -0.34
CA LEU A 3 14.00 8.59 0.73
C LEU A 3 13.49 7.22 1.21
N VAL A 4 13.18 6.32 0.26
CA VAL A 4 12.76 4.94 0.54
C VAL A 4 13.93 4.16 1.15
N ARG A 5 15.12 4.28 0.55
CA ARG A 5 16.34 3.63 1.03
C ARG A 5 16.68 4.01 2.47
N GLY A 6 16.54 5.29 2.80
CA GLY A 6 16.79 5.84 4.13
C GLY A 6 15.69 5.55 5.15
N GLY A 7 14.54 5.02 4.74
CA GLY A 7 13.42 4.74 5.64
C GLY A 7 12.67 6.00 6.09
N TYR A 8 12.72 7.08 5.31
CA TYR A 8 12.08 8.35 5.65
C TYR A 8 10.60 8.42 5.23
N LEU A 9 10.16 7.49 4.38
CA LEU A 9 8.77 7.39 3.95
C LEU A 9 8.42 5.96 3.55
N TYR A 10 7.12 5.66 3.63
CA TYR A 10 6.52 4.47 3.03
C TYR A 10 5.99 4.77 1.62
N VAL A 11 6.08 3.78 0.74
CA VAL A 11 5.47 3.80 -0.60
C VAL A 11 4.37 2.74 -0.66
N LYS A 12 3.20 3.13 -1.14
CA LYS A 12 2.11 2.21 -1.43
C LYS A 12 2.17 1.77 -2.88
N ILE A 13 2.09 0.46 -3.10
CA ILE A 13 1.83 -0.13 -4.40
C ILE A 13 0.30 -0.32 -4.50
N SER A 14 -0.36 0.59 -5.21
CA SER A 14 -1.82 0.62 -5.38
C SER A 14 -2.21 1.17 -6.74
N ALA A 15 -3.48 0.98 -7.12
CA ALA A 15 -4.10 1.60 -8.30
C ALA A 15 -3.25 1.58 -9.60
N PRO A 16 -2.75 0.40 -10.05
CA PRO A 16 -1.83 0.33 -11.19
C PRO A 16 -2.42 0.94 -12.47
N TYR A 17 -3.75 0.86 -12.65
CA TYR A 17 -4.50 1.47 -13.76
C TYR A 17 -4.39 2.99 -13.85
N ARG A 18 -3.91 3.68 -12.82
CA ARG A 18 -3.71 5.14 -12.85
C ARG A 18 -2.43 5.55 -13.58
N VAL A 19 -1.49 4.62 -13.74
CA VAL A 19 -0.13 4.92 -14.25
C VAL A 19 0.35 3.95 -15.33
N SER A 20 -0.38 2.86 -15.58
CA SER A 20 -0.07 1.86 -16.61
C SER A 20 -1.12 1.87 -17.72
N THR A 21 -0.70 1.46 -18.91
CA THR A 21 -1.60 1.21 -20.06
C THR A 21 -1.72 -0.28 -20.41
N LEU A 22 -1.18 -1.19 -19.59
CA LEU A 22 -1.07 -2.64 -19.89
C LEU A 22 -1.90 -3.51 -18.94
N ALA A 23 -3.10 -3.06 -18.58
CA ALA A 23 -4.04 -3.85 -17.79
C ALA A 23 -4.35 -5.21 -18.46
N PRO A 24 -4.69 -6.27 -17.68
CA PRO A 24 -4.69 -6.32 -16.22
C PRO A 24 -3.33 -6.72 -15.62
N GLY A 25 -2.31 -6.97 -16.46
CA GLY A 25 -1.01 -7.46 -16.02
C GLY A 25 -0.01 -6.36 -15.65
N TYR A 26 -0.22 -5.13 -16.11
CA TYR A 26 0.57 -3.95 -15.75
C TYR A 26 2.10 -4.17 -15.82
N GLU A 27 2.58 -4.96 -16.79
CA GLU A 27 3.98 -5.43 -16.86
C GLU A 27 4.98 -4.28 -16.99
N ASP A 28 4.56 -3.16 -17.55
CA ASP A 28 5.30 -1.91 -17.63
C ASP A 28 5.71 -1.35 -16.25
N LEU A 29 5.00 -1.72 -15.18
CA LEU A 29 5.30 -1.29 -13.81
C LEU A 29 6.34 -2.15 -13.10
N LYS A 30 6.65 -3.36 -13.62
CA LYS A 30 7.52 -4.33 -12.93
C LYS A 30 8.87 -3.74 -12.52
N SER A 31 9.50 -3.01 -13.43
CA SER A 31 10.83 -2.42 -13.20
C SER A 31 10.80 -1.38 -12.05
N LEU A 32 9.76 -0.54 -12.00
CA LEU A 32 9.57 0.44 -10.94
C LEU A 32 9.27 -0.23 -9.60
N VAL A 33 8.37 -1.21 -9.58
CA VAL A 33 8.04 -1.97 -8.37
C VAL A 33 9.29 -2.63 -7.81
N ARG A 34 10.07 -3.33 -8.64
CA ARG A 34 11.33 -3.94 -8.20
C ARG A 34 12.31 -2.91 -7.66
N ALA A 35 12.50 -1.78 -8.32
CA ALA A 35 13.40 -0.73 -7.84
C ALA A 35 13.02 -0.19 -6.46
N LEU A 36 11.73 -0.19 -6.10
CA LEU A 36 11.24 0.19 -4.77
C LEU A 36 11.55 -0.90 -3.72
N PHE A 37 11.29 -2.17 -4.04
CA PHE A 37 11.63 -3.29 -3.17
C PHE A 37 13.15 -3.39 -2.95
N ASP A 38 13.95 -3.29 -4.01
CA ASP A 38 15.42 -3.29 -3.95
C ASP A 38 15.97 -2.08 -3.17
N ALA A 39 15.22 -0.97 -3.11
CA ALA A 39 15.60 0.19 -2.32
C ALA A 39 15.41 -0.07 -0.81
N ASN A 40 14.23 -0.52 -0.41
CA ASN A 40 13.94 -0.92 0.97
C ASN A 40 12.60 -1.68 1.08
N PRO A 41 12.59 -3.02 1.22
CA PRO A 41 11.35 -3.79 1.26
C PRO A 41 10.55 -3.55 2.55
N ARG A 42 11.15 -2.95 3.59
CA ARG A 42 10.47 -2.62 4.86
C ARG A 42 9.67 -1.31 4.81
N GLN A 43 9.67 -0.62 3.67
CA GLN A 43 8.98 0.66 3.47
C GLN A 43 7.90 0.56 2.40
N ILE A 44 7.52 -0.65 2.00
CA ILE A 44 6.53 -0.88 0.95
C ILE A 44 5.23 -1.36 1.58
N LEU A 45 4.11 -0.81 1.11
CA LEU A 45 2.76 -1.20 1.51
C LEU A 45 1.97 -1.59 0.27
N TRP A 46 0.87 -2.31 0.46
CA TRP A 46 -0.12 -2.56 -0.58
C TRP A 46 -1.48 -2.00 -0.19
N GLU A 47 -2.26 -1.60 -1.19
CA GLU A 47 -3.66 -1.18 -1.07
C GLU A 47 -4.39 -1.45 -2.40
N SER A 48 -5.67 -1.82 -2.35
CA SER A 48 -6.47 -2.08 -3.56
C SER A 48 -6.84 -0.82 -4.35
N ASP A 49 -7.00 0.33 -3.69
CA ASP A 49 -7.68 1.54 -4.22
C ASP A 49 -9.18 1.33 -4.46
N TRP A 50 -9.81 0.36 -3.78
CA TRP A 50 -11.27 0.20 -3.78
C TRP A 50 -11.95 1.48 -3.26
N PRO A 51 -13.06 1.97 -3.85
CA PRO A 51 -13.91 1.33 -4.87
C PRO A 51 -13.48 1.55 -6.33
N HIS A 52 -12.21 1.86 -6.60
CA HIS A 52 -11.69 2.15 -7.94
C HIS A 52 -12.39 3.33 -8.60
N THR A 53 -12.16 4.52 -8.04
CA THR A 53 -12.76 5.75 -8.58
C THR A 53 -12.28 6.03 -10.01
N PRO A 54 -13.13 6.67 -10.84
CA PRO A 54 -12.78 7.06 -12.20
C PRO A 54 -11.45 7.79 -12.32
N LEU A 55 -10.82 7.70 -13.50
CA LEU A 55 -9.64 8.51 -13.80
C LEU A 55 -10.00 10.00 -13.77
N MET A 56 -9.09 10.80 -13.23
CA MET A 56 -9.29 12.25 -13.16
C MET A 56 -9.37 12.84 -14.57
N LYS A 57 -10.44 13.60 -14.83
CA LYS A 57 -10.60 14.44 -16.02
C LYS A 57 -11.15 15.80 -15.62
N VAL A 58 -11.06 16.76 -16.53
CA VAL A 58 -11.78 18.04 -16.38
C VAL A 58 -13.24 17.79 -16.74
N TRP A 59 -14.14 18.08 -15.79
CA TRP A 59 -15.57 17.85 -15.93
C TRP A 59 -16.28 19.13 -16.41
N THR A 60 -17.23 18.98 -17.32
CA THR A 60 -18.22 20.03 -17.54
C THR A 60 -19.16 20.14 -16.35
N ARG A 61 -19.85 21.27 -16.22
CA ARG A 61 -20.85 21.48 -15.16
C ARG A 61 -21.94 20.40 -15.17
N GLU A 62 -22.38 19.98 -16.34
CA GLU A 62 -23.44 18.98 -16.49
C GLU A 62 -22.96 17.59 -16.06
N GLU A 63 -21.78 17.14 -16.52
CA GLU A 63 -21.23 15.84 -16.12
C GLU A 63 -20.95 15.78 -14.61
N ALA A 64 -20.51 16.88 -13.99
CA ALA A 64 -20.24 16.94 -12.55
C ALA A 64 -21.50 16.76 -11.68
N LEU A 65 -22.70 16.90 -12.26
CA LEU A 65 -23.98 16.67 -11.57
C LEU A 65 -24.50 15.24 -11.75
N GLN A 66 -23.81 14.42 -12.53
CA GLN A 66 -24.18 13.02 -12.77
C GLN A 66 -23.31 12.08 -11.94
N GLU A 67 -23.90 10.95 -11.53
CA GLU A 67 -23.13 9.88 -10.89
C GLU A 67 -22.17 9.27 -11.90
N THR A 68 -20.90 9.12 -11.52
CA THR A 68 -19.91 8.44 -12.35
C THR A 68 -19.71 7.01 -11.83
N PRO A 69 -19.88 5.98 -12.67
CA PRO A 69 -19.62 4.60 -12.28
C PRO A 69 -18.16 4.39 -11.84
N TYR A 70 -17.96 3.47 -10.90
CA TYR A 70 -16.63 2.98 -10.54
C TYR A 70 -15.99 2.18 -11.69
N LEU A 71 -14.66 2.10 -11.69
CA LEU A 71 -13.92 1.28 -12.62
C LEU A 71 -14.08 -0.20 -12.25
N GLU A 72 -14.31 -1.06 -13.25
CA GLU A 72 -14.22 -2.50 -13.07
C GLU A 72 -12.74 -2.91 -13.20
N VAL A 73 -12.15 -3.27 -12.06
CA VAL A 73 -10.74 -3.67 -11.95
C VAL A 73 -10.66 -5.11 -11.49
N ASP A 74 -9.88 -5.92 -12.21
CA ASP A 74 -9.54 -7.28 -11.79
C ASP A 74 -8.42 -7.24 -10.75
N ASP A 75 -8.82 -7.08 -9.47
CA ASP A 75 -7.90 -7.06 -8.33
C ASP A 75 -7.13 -8.38 -8.17
N LEU A 76 -7.73 -9.51 -8.53
CA LEU A 76 -7.08 -10.82 -8.41
C LEU A 76 -5.94 -10.93 -9.41
N ALA A 77 -6.18 -10.59 -10.69
CA ALA A 77 -5.14 -10.58 -11.70
C ALA A 77 -3.99 -9.62 -11.33
N TRP A 78 -4.32 -8.47 -10.75
CA TRP A 78 -3.31 -7.54 -10.23
C TRP A 78 -2.46 -8.17 -9.11
N LEU A 79 -3.12 -8.77 -8.10
CA LEU A 79 -2.44 -9.40 -6.97
C LEU A 79 -1.56 -10.57 -7.40
N GLU A 80 -2.06 -11.46 -8.26
CA GLU A 80 -1.30 -12.58 -8.82
C GLU A 80 -0.03 -12.09 -9.54
N LYS A 81 -0.18 -10.99 -10.26
CA LYS A 81 0.91 -10.42 -11.02
C LYS A 81 1.97 -9.76 -10.14
N LEU A 82 1.55 -8.92 -9.19
CA LEU A 82 2.45 -8.33 -8.19
C LEU A 82 3.17 -9.43 -7.38
N ARG A 83 2.44 -10.47 -6.98
CA ARG A 83 2.98 -11.62 -6.25
C ARG A 83 4.11 -12.31 -7.01
N SER A 84 4.00 -12.40 -8.34
CA SER A 84 5.03 -13.01 -9.20
C SER A 84 6.35 -12.21 -9.27
N TRP A 85 6.35 -10.96 -8.82
CA TRP A 85 7.52 -10.07 -8.90
C TRP A 85 8.31 -9.97 -7.59
N VAL A 86 7.81 -10.53 -6.50
CA VAL A 86 8.41 -10.38 -5.16
C VAL A 86 8.61 -11.72 -4.49
N SER A 87 9.60 -11.78 -3.60
CA SER A 87 9.82 -12.96 -2.77
C SER A 87 8.70 -13.13 -1.73
N ASP A 88 8.64 -14.30 -1.11
CA ASP A 88 7.68 -14.60 -0.03
C ASP A 88 7.91 -13.68 1.18
N GLU A 89 9.16 -13.36 1.47
CA GLU A 89 9.58 -12.46 2.56
C GLU A 89 9.15 -11.01 2.28
N GLU A 90 9.38 -10.54 1.05
CA GLU A 90 8.95 -9.21 0.60
C GLU A 90 7.42 -9.09 0.60
N TRP A 91 6.72 -10.13 0.15
CA TRP A 91 5.26 -10.20 0.18
C TRP A 91 4.73 -10.13 1.61
N HIS A 92 5.29 -10.94 2.52
CA HIS A 92 4.87 -10.95 3.91
C HIS A 92 5.15 -9.60 4.61
N ALA A 93 6.30 -9.00 4.33
CA ALA A 93 6.62 -7.67 4.84
C ALA A 93 5.61 -6.62 4.35
N MET A 94 5.34 -6.57 3.04
CA MET A 94 4.40 -5.61 2.45
C MET A 94 2.95 -5.77 2.98
N MET A 95 2.49 -7.01 3.13
CA MET A 95 1.09 -7.30 3.48
C MET A 95 0.82 -7.29 4.98
N VAL A 96 1.84 -7.52 5.83
CA VAL A 96 1.65 -7.73 7.28
C VAL A 96 2.56 -6.84 8.11
N LEU A 97 3.88 -7.03 8.01
CA LEU A 97 4.81 -6.42 8.96
C LEU A 97 4.92 -4.90 8.80
N ASN A 98 4.93 -4.42 7.56
CA ASN A 98 5.06 -2.99 7.27
C ASN A 98 3.81 -2.21 7.71
N PRO A 99 2.56 -2.64 7.38
CA PRO A 99 1.36 -2.02 7.95
C PRO A 99 1.30 -2.09 9.48
N GLN A 100 1.69 -3.22 10.09
CA GLN A 100 1.75 -3.35 11.55
C GLN A 100 2.71 -2.32 12.14
N GLY A 101 3.93 -2.22 11.61
CA GLY A 101 4.92 -1.25 12.06
C GLY A 101 4.47 0.20 11.89
N LEU A 102 3.81 0.53 10.77
CA LEU A 102 3.36 1.90 10.50
C LEU A 102 2.14 2.32 11.35
N TYR A 103 1.14 1.46 11.48
CA TYR A 103 -0.15 1.84 12.08
C TYR A 103 -0.31 1.42 13.54
N MET A 104 0.44 0.41 14.01
CA MET A 104 0.28 -0.15 15.36
C MET A 104 1.40 0.21 16.33
N THR A 105 2.33 1.09 15.92
CA THR A 105 3.49 1.52 16.73
C THR A 105 3.09 2.20 18.05
N GLY A 106 1.86 2.70 18.18
CA GLY A 106 1.33 3.25 19.44
C GLY A 106 0.76 2.22 20.43
N SER A 107 0.55 0.94 20.06
CA SER A 107 -0.06 -0.04 20.98
C SER A 107 0.97 -0.73 21.88
N ALA A 108 2.20 -0.93 21.42
CA ALA A 108 3.24 -1.59 22.19
C ALA A 108 3.74 -0.73 23.37
N GLU A 109 3.93 0.58 23.16
CA GLU A 109 4.31 1.52 24.23
C GLU A 109 3.16 1.75 25.23
N MET A 110 1.91 1.79 24.77
CA MET A 110 0.72 1.90 25.62
C MET A 110 0.47 0.64 26.48
N LEU A 111 0.71 -0.54 25.93
CA LEU A 111 0.60 -1.81 26.67
C LEU A 111 1.75 -1.99 27.68
N ALA A 112 2.98 -1.62 27.31
CA ALA A 112 4.11 -1.63 28.24
C ALA A 112 3.89 -0.68 29.42
N GLY A 113 3.41 0.55 29.17
CA GLY A 113 3.12 1.53 30.22
C GLY A 113 1.98 1.12 31.17
N GLN A 114 0.98 0.37 30.69
CA GLN A 114 -0.11 -0.13 31.54
C GLN A 114 0.32 -1.30 32.44
N ILE A 115 1.24 -2.15 32.01
CA ILE A 115 1.76 -3.25 32.81
C ILE A 115 2.60 -2.71 33.98
N ASP A 116 3.47 -1.74 33.73
CA ASP A 116 4.32 -1.13 34.77
C ASP A 116 3.50 -0.38 35.83
N SER A 117 2.42 0.32 35.43
CA SER A 117 1.55 1.05 36.37
C SER A 117 0.73 0.17 37.33
N LYS A 118 0.47 -1.10 36.96
CA LYS A 118 -0.24 -2.06 37.82
C LYS A 118 0.69 -2.71 38.84
N ILE A 119 1.94 -2.98 38.46
CA ILE A 119 2.93 -3.60 39.35
C ILE A 119 3.35 -2.63 40.47
N VAL A 120 3.36 -1.31 40.22
CA VAL A 120 3.77 -0.30 41.21
C VAL A 120 2.67 0.06 42.21
N ASN A 121 1.39 -0.14 41.89
CA ASN A 121 0.27 0.22 42.78
C ASN A 121 -0.26 -0.94 43.64
N ASP A 122 0.19 -2.17 43.37
CA ASP A 122 -0.19 -3.38 44.12
C ASP A 122 0.96 -3.92 45.02
N ALA A 123 2.01 -3.11 45.26
CA ALA A 123 3.12 -3.39 46.17
C ALA A 123 3.14 -2.40 47.34
#